data_AF-A0AAV2KA56-F1
#
_entry.id   AF-A0AAV2KA56-F1
#
_cell.length_a   1.000
_cell.length_b   1.000
_cell.length_c   1.000
_cell.angle_alpha   90.00
_cell.angle_beta   90.00
_cell.angle_gamma   90.00
#
_symmetry.space_group_name_H-M   'P 1'
#
loop_
_entity.id
_entity.type
_entity.pdbx_description
1 polymer ?
#
loop_
_entity_poly.entity_id
_entity_poly.type
_entity_poly.pdbx_seq_one_letter_code
_entity_poly.pdbx_strand_id
1 'polypeptide(L)'
;MAPQLYVFLLVLAFLRATAEPECQNLVKPLVLDRHSPIYGKWVLHVASWDKEELKDGLFSLKATMMEVSAHADNEHLTVYWVDRMRKDDSCLQGLINSTVSGQTVRGAYNNNGHTIYREGKFYETCADCLLSEDTICGPDGTSMGRFLFLFTRSGKLEPSHLETYKKQAKCLEFPEEFFFTSDDPCPDQRETVTSATENKPAATEAPAKSGHRDVVGSHQSSDLQDYYKPRNIKKSKRQFWVKKS
;
A
#
# COMPACT_ATOMS: atom_id res chain seq x y z
N MET A 1 47.22 -4.08 21.75
CA MET A 1 45.98 -4.58 21.10
C MET A 1 44.99 -3.43 20.96
N ALA A 2 45.27 -2.50 20.06
CA ALA A 2 44.46 -1.29 19.82
C ALA A 2 44.45 -0.85 18.35
N PRO A 3 45.51 -1.03 17.53
CA PRO A 3 45.48 -0.50 16.17
C PRO A 3 44.54 -1.31 15.25
N GLN A 4 44.30 -2.59 15.55
CA GLN A 4 43.38 -3.42 14.76
C GLN A 4 41.90 -3.02 14.93
N LEU A 5 41.51 -2.48 16.09
CA LEU A 5 40.16 -1.96 16.32
C LEU A 5 39.88 -0.68 15.52
N TYR A 6 40.87 0.20 15.41
CA TYR A 6 40.76 1.43 14.61
C TYR A 6 40.66 1.12 13.11
N VAL A 7 41.43 0.15 12.62
CA VAL A 7 41.35 -0.29 11.22
C VAL A 7 39.98 -0.91 10.92
N PHE A 8 39.44 -1.75 11.83
CA PHE A 8 38.11 -2.33 11.66
C PHE A 8 36.99 -1.28 11.63
N LEU A 9 37.05 -0.28 12.52
CA LEU A 9 36.06 0.81 12.57
C LEU A 9 36.13 1.71 11.33
N LEU A 10 37.34 2.01 10.82
CA LEU A 10 37.50 2.77 9.59
C LEU A 10 36.96 2.00 8.36
N VAL A 11 37.24 0.70 8.25
CA VAL A 11 36.70 -0.13 7.17
C VAL A 11 35.17 -0.19 7.21
N LEU A 12 34.56 -0.33 8.39
CA LEU A 12 33.09 -0.27 8.54
C LEU A 12 32.51 1.10 8.18
N ALA A 13 33.20 2.20 8.51
CA ALA A 13 32.76 3.55 8.16
C ALA A 13 32.84 3.81 6.65
N PHE A 14 33.92 3.36 5.98
CA PHE A 14 34.06 3.48 4.53
C PHE A 14 33.04 2.62 3.77
N LEU A 15 32.73 1.41 4.24
CA LEU A 15 31.70 0.55 3.63
C LEU A 15 30.28 1.12 3.76
N ARG A 16 29.99 1.88 4.83
CA ARG A 16 28.71 2.61 4.96
C ARG A 16 28.63 3.79 3.99
N ALA A 17 29.73 4.54 3.83
CA ALA A 17 29.78 5.69 2.94
C ALA A 17 29.66 5.34 1.44
N THR A 18 29.94 4.10 1.03
CA THR A 18 29.77 3.67 -0.37
C THR A 18 28.34 3.29 -0.73
N ALA A 19 27.49 2.92 0.24
CA ALA A 19 26.09 2.60 0.02
C ALA A 19 25.17 3.84 -0.01
N GLU A 20 25.57 4.89 0.70
CA GLU A 20 24.79 6.12 0.90
C GLU A 20 24.51 6.93 -0.39
N PRO A 21 25.47 7.17 -1.30
CA PRO A 21 25.20 7.97 -2.51
C PRO A 21 24.37 7.21 -3.57
N GLU A 22 24.42 5.87 -3.60
CA GLU A 22 23.60 5.08 -4.54
C GLU A 22 22.13 5.10 -4.08
N CYS A 23 21.88 4.92 -2.78
CA CYS A 23 20.51 4.92 -2.26
C CYS A 23 19.85 6.30 -2.33
N GLN A 24 20.57 7.40 -2.06
CA GLN A 24 20.01 8.76 -2.17
C GLN A 24 19.40 9.06 -3.54
N ASN A 25 20.01 8.53 -4.61
CA ASN A 25 19.49 8.69 -5.97
C ASN A 25 18.35 7.71 -6.30
N LEU A 26 18.39 6.49 -5.73
CA LEU A 26 17.37 5.48 -6.00
C LEU A 26 16.05 5.72 -5.26
N VAL A 27 16.07 6.30 -4.06
CA VAL A 27 14.86 6.53 -3.26
C VAL A 27 14.47 8.01 -3.22
N LYS A 28 14.60 8.69 -4.36
CA LYS A 28 14.22 10.09 -4.50
C LYS A 28 12.69 10.23 -4.36
N PRO A 29 12.18 10.99 -3.37
CA PRO A 29 10.75 11.13 -3.19
C PRO A 29 10.10 11.94 -4.33
N LEU A 30 8.84 11.62 -4.63
CA LEU A 30 8.02 12.42 -5.55
C LEU A 30 7.49 13.67 -4.88
N VAL A 31 7.40 14.75 -5.65
CA VAL A 31 6.62 15.94 -5.30
C VAL A 31 5.15 15.64 -5.57
N LEU A 32 4.31 15.87 -4.56
CA LEU A 32 2.89 15.61 -4.62
C LEU A 32 2.14 16.93 -4.87
N ASP A 33 1.67 17.09 -6.10
CA ASP A 33 0.77 18.15 -6.54
C ASP A 33 -0.19 17.59 -7.60
N ARG A 34 -1.13 18.39 -8.12
CA ARG A 34 -2.13 17.96 -9.12
C ARG A 34 -1.59 17.44 -10.46
N HIS A 35 -0.31 17.66 -10.76
CA HIS A 35 0.37 17.17 -11.95
C HIS A 35 1.30 15.99 -11.64
N SER A 36 1.33 15.53 -10.38
CA SER A 36 2.13 14.39 -9.95
C SER A 36 1.81 13.14 -10.77
N PRO A 37 2.82 12.33 -11.15
CA PRO A 37 2.62 11.16 -11.98
C PRO A 37 1.83 10.04 -11.27
N ILE A 38 1.48 10.21 -9.98
CA ILE A 38 0.76 9.21 -9.20
C ILE A 38 -0.70 9.00 -9.65
N TYR A 39 -1.29 9.94 -10.39
CA TYR A 39 -2.72 9.89 -10.73
C TYR A 39 -3.07 8.85 -11.82
N GLY A 40 -4.31 8.40 -11.78
CA GLY A 40 -4.89 7.41 -12.69
C GLY A 40 -4.80 5.98 -12.15
N LYS A 41 -5.03 5.02 -13.04
CA LYS A 41 -5.17 3.59 -12.75
C LYS A 41 -3.82 2.87 -12.71
N TRP A 42 -3.70 1.93 -11.77
CA TRP A 42 -2.48 1.21 -11.42
C TRP A 42 -2.80 -0.23 -11.00
N VAL A 43 -2.03 -1.19 -11.47
CA VAL A 43 -2.16 -2.62 -11.13
C VAL A 43 -0.92 -3.07 -10.39
N LEU A 44 -1.09 -3.71 -9.23
CA LEU A 44 0.05 -4.21 -8.47
C LEU A 44 0.80 -5.24 -9.30
N HIS A 45 2.13 -5.21 -9.22
CA HIS A 45 2.99 -6.20 -9.85
C HIS A 45 3.83 -6.94 -8.80
N VAL A 46 4.45 -6.20 -7.89
CA VAL A 46 5.28 -6.77 -6.83
C VAL A 46 5.18 -5.98 -5.53
N ALA A 47 5.25 -6.67 -4.40
CA ALA A 47 5.21 -6.10 -3.07
C ALA A 47 6.25 -6.72 -2.13
N SER A 48 6.66 -5.95 -1.13
CA SER A 48 7.51 -6.35 -0.01
C SER A 48 6.89 -5.84 1.30
N TRP A 49 7.21 -6.49 2.42
CA TRP A 49 6.72 -6.13 3.76
C TRP A 49 7.85 -6.18 4.79
N ASP A 50 7.83 -5.34 5.82
CA ASP A 50 8.90 -5.27 6.82
C ASP A 50 8.60 -6.00 8.15
N LYS A 51 7.35 -6.42 8.36
CA LYS A 51 6.89 -7.18 9.53
C LYS A 51 6.20 -8.46 9.10
N GLU A 52 6.60 -9.61 9.65
CA GLU A 52 6.08 -10.91 9.26
C GLU A 52 4.56 -11.03 9.48
N GLU A 53 4.01 -10.29 10.44
CA GLU A 53 2.57 -10.22 10.70
C GLU A 53 1.77 -9.69 9.51
N LEU A 54 2.42 -8.97 8.58
CA LEU A 54 1.84 -8.42 7.36
C LEU A 54 1.88 -9.38 6.17
N LYS A 55 2.44 -10.57 6.34
CA LYS A 55 2.56 -11.51 5.22
C LYS A 55 1.22 -12.10 4.82
N ASP A 56 0.44 -12.58 5.79
CA ASP A 56 -0.75 -13.39 5.52
C ASP A 56 -1.82 -12.65 4.71
N GLY A 57 -2.04 -11.37 4.98
CA GLY A 57 -3.04 -10.57 4.28
C GLY A 57 -2.57 -10.10 2.92
N LEU A 58 -1.27 -9.85 2.74
CA LEU A 58 -0.72 -9.64 1.39
C LEU A 58 -0.89 -10.91 0.54
N PHE A 59 -0.62 -12.09 1.11
CA PHE A 59 -0.77 -13.38 0.40
C PHE A 59 -2.22 -13.83 0.22
N SER A 60 -3.16 -13.25 0.97
CA SER A 60 -4.60 -13.45 0.75
C SER A 60 -5.08 -12.82 -0.56
N LEU A 61 -4.31 -11.89 -1.14
CA LEU A 61 -4.59 -11.28 -2.42
C LEU A 61 -4.15 -12.17 -3.58
N LYS A 62 -4.93 -12.11 -4.65
CA LYS A 62 -4.63 -12.70 -5.95
C LYS A 62 -4.23 -11.63 -6.96
N ALA A 63 -4.96 -10.52 -6.98
CA ALA A 63 -4.65 -9.32 -7.74
C ALA A 63 -5.18 -8.08 -7.02
N THR A 64 -4.58 -6.92 -7.26
CA THR A 64 -5.12 -5.63 -6.80
C THR A 64 -4.89 -4.54 -7.84
N MET A 65 -5.86 -3.66 -7.95
CA MET A 65 -5.83 -2.45 -8.77
C MET A 65 -6.26 -1.27 -7.92
N MET A 66 -5.64 -0.13 -8.16
CA MET A 66 -6.06 1.12 -7.57
C MET A 66 -6.12 2.25 -8.60
N GLU A 67 -6.96 3.23 -8.33
CA GLU A 67 -6.99 4.50 -9.05
C GLU A 67 -6.82 5.64 -8.06
N VAL A 68 -5.86 6.52 -8.36
CA VAL A 68 -5.61 7.73 -7.56
C VAL A 68 -6.19 8.93 -8.30
N SER A 69 -7.04 9.71 -7.63
CA SER A 69 -7.68 10.90 -8.19
C SER A 69 -7.38 12.13 -7.34
N ALA A 70 -7.03 13.24 -7.99
CA ALA A 70 -6.79 14.53 -7.34
C ALA A 70 -8.11 15.24 -7.02
N HIS A 71 -8.18 15.94 -5.89
CA HIS A 71 -9.21 16.96 -5.66
C HIS A 71 -8.73 18.34 -6.16
N ALA A 72 -9.68 19.25 -6.38
CA ALA A 72 -9.39 20.58 -6.90
C ALA A 72 -8.57 21.47 -5.95
N ASP A 73 -8.55 21.15 -4.66
CA ASP A 73 -7.83 21.89 -3.63
C ASP A 73 -6.34 21.53 -3.51
N ASN A 74 -5.88 20.47 -4.21
CA ASN A 74 -4.53 19.88 -4.11
C ASN A 74 -4.13 19.37 -2.72
N GLU A 75 -5.01 19.50 -1.73
CA GLU A 75 -4.79 19.04 -0.35
C GLU A 75 -5.39 17.67 -0.14
N HIS A 76 -6.33 17.27 -0.99
CA HIS A 76 -7.00 15.98 -0.90
C HIS A 76 -6.77 15.14 -2.16
N LEU A 77 -6.71 13.84 -1.94
CA LEU A 77 -6.80 12.84 -2.99
C LEU A 77 -7.70 11.70 -2.56
N THR A 78 -8.19 10.97 -3.54
CA THR A 78 -8.99 9.78 -3.33
C THR A 78 -8.28 8.58 -3.93
N VAL A 79 -8.20 7.49 -3.18
CA VAL A 79 -7.74 6.19 -3.67
C VAL A 79 -8.93 5.26 -3.74
N TYR A 80 -9.35 4.91 -4.95
CA TYR A 80 -10.25 3.78 -5.17
C TYR A 80 -9.40 2.51 -5.32
N TRP A 81 -9.80 1.42 -4.69
CA TRP A 81 -9.09 0.15 -4.75
C TRP A 81 -10.04 -1.01 -5.05
N VAL A 82 -9.51 -2.03 -5.70
CA VAL A 82 -10.21 -3.26 -6.04
C VAL A 82 -9.26 -4.43 -5.86
N ASP A 83 -9.64 -5.35 -4.98
CA ASP A 83 -8.88 -6.54 -4.63
C ASP A 83 -9.62 -7.80 -5.08
N ARG A 84 -8.88 -8.73 -5.67
CA ARG A 84 -9.33 -10.11 -5.90
C ARG A 84 -8.76 -11.00 -4.82
N MET A 85 -9.63 -11.69 -4.09
CA MET A 85 -9.24 -12.58 -3.00
C MET A 85 -8.82 -13.95 -3.54
N ARG A 86 -7.75 -14.52 -2.99
CA ARG A 86 -7.23 -15.84 -3.40
C ARG A 86 -8.11 -17.01 -2.98
N LYS A 87 -8.80 -16.88 -1.84
CA LYS A 87 -9.55 -17.97 -1.19
C LYS A 87 -10.76 -18.42 -2.00
N ASP A 88 -11.49 -17.47 -2.59
CA ASP A 88 -12.79 -17.70 -3.21
C ASP A 88 -13.00 -16.91 -4.52
N ASP A 89 -11.95 -16.28 -5.04
CA ASP A 89 -12.01 -15.39 -6.21
C ASP A 89 -13.00 -14.22 -6.05
N SER A 90 -13.40 -13.89 -4.81
CA SER A 90 -14.28 -12.76 -4.54
C SER A 90 -13.61 -11.42 -4.82
N CYS A 91 -14.42 -10.43 -5.17
CA CYS A 91 -13.98 -9.07 -5.43
C CYS A 91 -14.38 -8.16 -4.27
N LEU A 92 -13.39 -7.51 -3.67
CA LEU A 92 -13.57 -6.47 -2.67
C LEU A 92 -13.17 -5.14 -3.30
N GLN A 93 -13.87 -4.06 -2.95
CA GLN A 93 -13.55 -2.74 -3.46
C GLN A 93 -13.93 -1.68 -2.44
N GLY A 94 -13.28 -0.53 -2.51
CA GLY A 94 -13.53 0.55 -1.58
C GLY A 94 -12.84 1.85 -1.99
N LEU A 95 -12.98 2.84 -1.12
CA LEU A 95 -12.49 4.19 -1.38
C LEU A 95 -11.88 4.74 -0.10
N ILE A 96 -10.72 5.38 -0.22
CA ILE A 96 -9.98 6.00 0.87
C ILE A 96 -9.81 7.47 0.52
N ASN A 97 -10.43 8.34 1.32
CA ASN A 97 -10.15 9.78 1.26
C ASN A 97 -8.87 10.06 2.03
N SER A 98 -7.95 10.76 1.39
CA SER A 98 -6.63 11.04 1.95
C SER A 98 -6.28 12.52 1.83
N THR A 99 -5.50 12.99 2.78
CA THR A 99 -4.90 14.33 2.77
C THR A 99 -3.44 14.25 2.35
N VAL A 100 -2.97 15.26 1.65
CA VAL A 100 -1.58 15.41 1.22
C VAL A 100 -0.91 16.46 2.08
N SER A 101 0.23 16.12 2.67
CA SER A 101 1.04 17.05 3.45
C SER A 101 2.52 16.85 3.10
N GLY A 102 3.06 17.78 2.31
CA GLY A 102 4.40 17.66 1.76
C GLY A 102 4.50 16.45 0.83
N GLN A 103 5.27 15.45 1.23
CA GLN A 103 5.50 14.21 0.47
C GLN A 103 4.74 13.01 1.04
N THR A 104 3.89 13.24 2.05
CA THR A 104 3.14 12.19 2.73
C THR A 104 1.65 12.30 2.40
N VAL A 105 1.06 11.16 2.05
CA VAL A 105 -0.39 11.00 1.90
C VAL A 105 -0.93 10.30 3.14
N ARG A 106 -1.91 10.91 3.81
CA ARG A 106 -2.52 10.34 5.02
C ARG A 106 -3.95 9.96 4.74
N GLY A 107 -4.26 8.68 4.94
CA GLY A 107 -5.61 8.16 4.78
C GLY A 107 -6.09 7.51 6.07
N ALA A 108 -7.40 7.49 6.24
CA ALA A 108 -8.03 6.65 7.24
C ALA A 108 -9.25 5.98 6.63
N TYR A 109 -9.48 4.71 6.98
CA TYR A 109 -10.71 4.02 6.61
C TYR A 109 -11.20 3.18 7.78
N ASN A 110 -12.52 3.00 7.83
CA ASN A 110 -13.15 2.18 8.85
C ASN A 110 -13.24 0.73 8.38
N ASN A 111 -12.76 -0.18 9.21
CA ASN A 111 -12.90 -1.61 9.02
C ASN A 111 -13.52 -2.21 10.30
N ASN A 112 -14.77 -2.69 10.19
CA ASN A 112 -15.52 -3.32 11.29
C ASN A 112 -15.51 -2.54 12.62
N GLY A 113 -15.72 -1.22 12.54
CA GLY A 113 -15.77 -0.34 13.72
C GLY A 113 -14.40 0.10 14.25
N HIS A 114 -13.30 -0.31 13.61
CA HIS A 114 -11.96 0.18 13.90
C HIS A 114 -11.46 1.09 12.78
N THR A 115 -10.96 2.26 13.16
CA THR A 115 -10.28 3.17 12.24
C THR A 115 -8.86 2.67 12.00
N ILE A 116 -8.51 2.45 10.74
CA ILE A 116 -7.15 2.11 10.32
C ILE A 116 -6.53 3.36 9.71
N TYR A 117 -5.39 3.79 10.25
CA TYR A 117 -4.62 4.93 9.76
C TYR A 117 -3.49 4.47 8.86
N ARG A 118 -3.25 5.21 7.77
CA ARG A 118 -2.24 4.89 6.75
C ARG A 118 -1.43 6.13 6.41
N GLU A 119 -0.13 5.96 6.26
CA GLU A 119 0.76 6.96 5.68
C GLU A 119 1.44 6.41 4.43
N GLY A 120 1.14 7.01 3.28
CA GLY A 120 1.75 6.71 2.00
C GLY A 120 2.88 7.68 1.64
N LYS A 121 3.96 7.16 1.06
CA LYS A 121 5.03 7.93 0.41
C LYS A 121 5.26 7.37 -0.97
N PHE A 122 5.65 8.24 -1.91
CA PHE A 122 5.89 7.85 -3.29
C PHE A 122 7.30 8.25 -3.72
N TYR A 123 7.91 7.42 -4.57
CA TYR A 123 9.28 7.58 -5.01
C TYR A 123 9.38 7.57 -6.54
N GLU A 124 10.38 8.28 -7.06
CA GLU A 124 10.70 8.25 -8.49
C GLU A 124 11.06 6.82 -8.92
N THR A 125 10.56 6.43 -10.09
CA THR A 125 10.76 5.09 -10.66
C THR A 125 10.55 5.15 -12.19
N CYS A 126 10.19 4.05 -12.83
CA CYS A 126 9.89 4.00 -14.26
C CYS A 126 8.62 4.82 -14.62
N ALA A 127 8.52 5.31 -15.86
CA ALA A 127 7.40 6.18 -16.30
C ALA A 127 6.02 5.49 -16.23
N ASP A 128 5.97 4.18 -16.45
CA ASP A 128 4.76 3.36 -16.37
C ASP A 128 4.63 2.59 -15.05
N CYS A 129 5.40 3.02 -14.04
CA CYS A 129 5.44 2.43 -12.71
C CYS A 129 5.00 3.44 -11.64
N LEU A 130 4.49 2.91 -10.53
CA LEU A 130 4.24 3.68 -9.32
C LEU A 130 4.83 2.93 -8.13
N LEU A 131 5.89 3.49 -7.54
CA LEU A 131 6.49 2.97 -6.32
C LEU A 131 5.91 3.70 -5.12
N SER A 132 5.25 2.95 -4.24
CA SER A 132 4.66 3.48 -3.01
C SER A 132 5.09 2.69 -1.79
N GLU A 133 5.58 3.39 -0.77
CA GLU A 133 5.65 2.86 0.58
C GLU A 133 4.36 3.21 1.30
N ASP A 134 3.80 2.23 2.01
CA ASP A 134 2.55 2.38 2.74
C ASP A 134 2.71 1.85 4.15
N THR A 135 2.55 2.73 5.13
CA THR A 135 2.74 2.45 6.55
C THR A 135 1.39 2.33 7.24
N ILE A 136 1.17 1.23 7.96
CA ILE A 136 0.03 1.10 8.88
C ILE A 136 0.40 1.79 10.18
N CYS A 137 -0.43 2.73 10.61
CA CYS A 137 -0.22 3.50 11.83
C CYS A 137 -1.23 3.10 12.92
N GLY A 138 -0.73 2.99 14.15
CA GLY A 138 -1.56 2.92 15.34
C GLY A 138 -2.27 4.25 15.63
N PRO A 139 -3.23 4.28 16.57
CA PRO A 139 -3.96 5.49 16.94
C PRO A 139 -3.07 6.63 17.46
N ASP A 140 -1.88 6.28 17.99
CA ASP A 140 -0.85 7.18 18.48
C ASP A 140 0.15 7.61 17.40
N GLY A 141 -0.03 7.17 16.15
CA GLY A 141 0.89 7.41 15.04
C GLY A 141 2.08 6.46 14.99
N THR A 142 2.16 5.47 15.89
CA THR A 142 3.26 4.49 15.87
C THR A 142 3.13 3.58 14.65
N SER A 143 4.23 3.39 13.90
CA SER A 143 4.27 2.44 12.79
C SER A 143 4.08 1.01 13.29
N MET A 144 3.07 0.34 12.76
CA MET A 144 2.77 -1.08 13.02
C MET A 144 3.37 -2.02 11.96
N GLY A 145 3.97 -1.44 10.92
CA GLY A 145 4.56 -2.15 9.80
C GLY A 145 4.30 -1.43 8.49
N ARG A 146 5.06 -1.79 7.47
CA ARG A 146 5.13 -1.11 6.18
C ARG A 146 5.08 -2.12 5.05
N PHE A 147 4.52 -1.67 3.94
CA PHE A 147 4.62 -2.32 2.65
C PHE A 147 5.39 -1.43 1.69
N LEU A 148 6.06 -2.06 0.74
CA LEU A 148 6.58 -1.40 -0.45
C LEU A 148 5.95 -2.05 -1.68
N PHE A 149 5.10 -1.30 -2.35
CA PHE A 149 4.37 -1.75 -3.53
C PHE A 149 4.94 -1.12 -4.78
N LEU A 150 5.12 -1.93 -5.82
CA LEU A 150 5.33 -1.47 -7.18
C LEU A 150 4.11 -1.82 -8.02
N PHE A 151 3.40 -0.78 -8.43
CA PHE A 151 2.32 -0.89 -9.39
C PHE A 151 2.82 -0.52 -10.78
N THR A 152 2.07 -0.96 -11.79
CA THR A 152 2.33 -0.68 -13.20
C THR A 152 1.04 -0.28 -13.89
N ARG A 153 1.13 0.45 -15.01
CA ARG A 153 -0.05 0.81 -15.80
C ARG A 153 -0.77 -0.41 -16.40
N SER A 154 -0.01 -1.44 -16.77
CA SER A 154 -0.50 -2.57 -17.58
C SER A 154 -0.51 -3.93 -16.86
N GLY A 155 -0.03 -3.99 -15.61
CA GLY A 155 0.26 -5.25 -14.92
C GLY A 155 1.58 -5.91 -15.33
N LYS A 156 2.28 -5.37 -16.35
CA LYS A 156 3.55 -5.91 -16.87
C LYS A 156 4.73 -5.04 -16.45
N LEU A 157 5.87 -5.68 -16.23
CA LEU A 157 7.10 -5.01 -15.81
C LEU A 157 8.30 -5.59 -16.56
N GLU A 158 9.15 -4.70 -17.09
CA GLU A 158 10.43 -5.09 -17.67
C GLU A 158 11.39 -5.61 -16.58
N PRO A 159 12.19 -6.65 -16.85
CA PRO A 159 13.11 -7.21 -15.85
C PRO A 159 14.08 -6.19 -15.25
N SER A 160 14.53 -5.21 -16.04
CA SER A 160 15.41 -4.13 -15.55
C SER A 160 14.74 -3.25 -14.51
N HIS A 161 13.44 -2.97 -14.64
CA HIS A 161 12.68 -2.20 -13.65
C HIS A 161 12.44 -2.99 -12.37
N LEU A 162 12.31 -4.32 -12.47
CA LEU A 162 12.25 -5.19 -11.29
C LEU A 162 13.56 -5.15 -10.49
N GLU A 163 14.71 -5.15 -11.17
CA GLU A 163 16.01 -5.01 -10.48
C GLU A 163 16.15 -3.64 -9.81
N THR A 164 15.66 -2.57 -10.43
CA THR A 164 15.58 -1.25 -9.78
C THR A 164 14.71 -1.30 -8.53
N TYR A 165 13.54 -1.92 -8.58
CA TYR A 165 12.68 -2.11 -7.41
C TYR A 165 13.38 -2.85 -6.28
N LYS A 166 14.09 -3.95 -6.57
CA LYS A 166 14.84 -4.70 -5.54
C LYS A 166 15.90 -3.84 -4.86
N LYS A 167 16.61 -3.01 -5.63
CA LYS A 167 17.58 -2.06 -5.07
C LYS A 167 16.90 -0.99 -4.21
N GLN A 168 15.77 -0.45 -4.68
CA GLN A 168 14.96 0.51 -3.91
C GLN A 168 14.45 -0.10 -2.59
N ALA A 169 13.95 -1.33 -2.63
CA ALA A 169 13.52 -2.10 -1.45
C ALA A 169 14.65 -2.25 -0.43
N LYS A 170 15.85 -2.64 -0.90
CA LYS A 170 17.05 -2.72 -0.07
C LYS A 170 17.44 -1.37 0.54
N CYS A 171 17.39 -0.29 -0.23
CA CYS A 171 17.66 1.07 0.27
C CYS A 171 16.63 1.54 1.32
N LEU A 172 15.41 1.03 1.27
CA LEU A 172 14.33 1.31 2.23
C LEU A 172 14.23 0.28 3.37
N GLU A 173 15.24 -0.61 3.48
CA GLU A 173 15.38 -1.64 4.51
C GLU A 173 14.25 -2.70 4.51
N PHE A 174 13.68 -2.98 3.34
CA PHE A 174 12.76 -4.12 3.16
C PHE A 174 13.55 -5.43 2.93
N PRO A 175 13.02 -6.58 3.38
CA PRO A 175 13.63 -7.88 3.16
C PRO A 175 13.62 -8.27 1.68
N GLU A 176 14.52 -9.17 1.28
CA GLU A 176 14.57 -9.75 -0.07
C GLU A 176 13.54 -10.88 -0.26
N GLU A 177 12.32 -10.69 0.24
CA GLU A 177 11.19 -11.58 0.04
C GLU A 177 10.05 -10.79 -0.61
N PHE A 178 9.51 -11.33 -1.72
CA PHE A 178 8.58 -10.59 -2.56
C PHE A 178 7.30 -11.38 -2.83
N PHE A 179 6.19 -10.66 -2.84
CA PHE A 179 4.89 -11.13 -3.30
C PHE A 179 4.65 -10.60 -4.71
N PHE A 180 4.33 -11.50 -5.64
CA PHE A 180 4.02 -11.15 -7.03
C PHE A 180 2.55 -11.41 -7.35
N THR A 181 1.96 -10.50 -8.11
CA THR A 181 0.62 -10.66 -8.69
C THR A 181 0.77 -10.87 -10.20
N SER A 182 0.02 -11.83 -10.73
CA SER A 182 0.01 -12.13 -12.17
C SER A 182 -1.39 -12.35 -12.74
N ASP A 183 -2.41 -12.32 -11.87
CA ASP A 183 -3.80 -12.47 -12.25
C ASP A 183 -4.43 -11.12 -12.63
N ASP A 184 -5.49 -11.19 -13.42
CA ASP A 184 -6.26 -10.00 -13.76
C ASP A 184 -6.95 -9.41 -12.52
N PRO A 185 -6.96 -8.07 -12.37
CA PRO A 185 -7.79 -7.41 -11.37
C PRO A 185 -9.28 -7.71 -11.55
N CYS A 186 -10.04 -7.51 -10.49
CA CYS A 186 -11.49 -7.53 -10.56
C CYS A 186 -12.03 -6.37 -11.44
N PRO A 187 -13.22 -6.54 -12.05
CA PRO A 187 -13.88 -5.47 -12.79
C PRO A 187 -14.12 -4.24 -11.91
N ASP A 188 -13.97 -3.05 -12.50
CA ASP A 188 -14.35 -1.80 -11.85
C ASP A 188 -15.87 -1.63 -11.90
N GLN A 189 -16.52 -1.71 -10.74
CA GLN A 189 -17.97 -1.57 -10.69
C GLN A 189 -18.46 -0.15 -11.01
N ARG A 190 -17.61 0.88 -10.88
CA ARG A 190 -17.97 2.26 -11.27
C ARG A 190 -18.14 2.37 -12.80
N GLU A 191 -17.34 1.65 -13.56
CA GLU A 191 -17.45 1.58 -15.03
C GLU A 191 -18.72 0.83 -15.47
N THR A 192 -19.12 -0.20 -14.71
CA THR A 192 -20.34 -0.97 -14.97
C THR A 192 -21.61 -0.14 -14.79
N VAL A 193 -21.65 0.76 -13.80
CA VAL A 193 -22.82 1.63 -13.55
C VAL A 193 -22.95 2.74 -14.60
N THR A 194 -21.83 3.29 -15.07
CA THR A 194 -21.84 4.33 -16.11
C THR A 194 -22.36 3.81 -17.45
N SER A 195 -21.93 2.61 -17.86
CA SER A 195 -22.37 1.98 -19.12
C SER A 195 -23.85 1.56 -19.13
N ALA A 196 -24.44 1.25 -17.97
CA ALA A 196 -25.87 0.97 -17.85
C ALA A 196 -26.75 2.23 -17.97
N THR A 197 -26.20 3.40 -17.65
CA THR A 197 -26.93 4.69 -17.72
C THR A 197 -26.96 5.24 -19.16
N GLU A 198 -25.93 4.94 -19.96
CA GLU A 198 -25.80 5.41 -21.35
C GLU A 198 -26.68 4.63 -22.35
N ASN A 199 -27.16 3.44 -21.98
CA ASN A 199 -27.99 2.57 -22.84
C ASN A 199 -29.51 2.72 -22.65
N LYS A 200 -29.99 3.77 -21.97
CA LYS A 200 -31.43 4.02 -21.84
C LYS A 200 -31.87 5.12 -22.84
N PRO A 201 -32.72 4.82 -23.84
CA PRO A 201 -33.22 5.85 -24.74
C PRO A 201 -34.06 6.90 -23.97
N ALA A 202 -33.80 8.17 -24.28
CA ALA A 202 -34.44 9.32 -23.69
C ALA A 202 -35.96 9.30 -23.94
N ALA A 203 -36.72 9.23 -22.85
CA ALA A 203 -38.13 9.60 -22.83
C ALA A 203 -38.31 10.78 -21.88
N THR A 204 -38.86 11.86 -22.44
CA THR A 204 -39.20 13.15 -21.84
C THR A 204 -40.28 13.01 -20.77
N GLU A 205 -40.05 13.55 -19.56
CA GLU A 205 -40.97 14.44 -18.80
C GLU A 205 -40.49 14.64 -17.34
N ALA A 206 -40.63 15.87 -16.84
CA ALA A 206 -40.33 16.32 -15.47
C ALA A 206 -41.64 16.49 -14.66
N PRO A 207 -41.63 16.95 -13.38
CA PRO A 207 -40.77 16.60 -12.25
C PRO A 207 -41.62 16.09 -11.05
N ALA A 208 -41.06 15.24 -10.19
CA ALA A 208 -41.64 14.96 -8.87
C ALA A 208 -40.56 14.90 -7.78
N LYS A 209 -40.76 15.73 -6.75
CA LYS A 209 -39.97 15.79 -5.50
C LYS A 209 -40.18 14.51 -4.69
N SER A 210 -39.13 14.03 -4.02
CA SER A 210 -39.11 13.60 -2.61
C SER A 210 -38.06 12.50 -2.35
N GLY A 211 -37.26 12.68 -1.29
CA GLY A 211 -36.76 11.56 -0.50
C GLY A 211 -35.30 11.18 -0.69
N HIS A 212 -34.39 12.00 -0.17
CA HIS A 212 -33.05 11.57 0.23
C HIS A 212 -33.20 10.45 1.27
N ARG A 213 -32.63 9.28 1.00
CA ARG A 213 -32.38 8.26 2.02
C ARG A 213 -31.07 7.56 1.67
N ASP A 214 -30.00 8.03 2.29
CA ASP A 214 -28.69 7.41 2.29
C ASP A 214 -28.81 5.97 2.80
N VAL A 215 -28.42 5.01 1.96
CA VAL A 215 -28.19 3.62 2.37
C VAL A 215 -26.81 3.23 1.85
N VAL A 216 -25.77 3.71 2.52
CA VAL A 216 -24.43 3.13 2.42
C VAL A 216 -24.41 1.94 3.35
N GLY A 217 -24.85 0.79 2.84
CA GLY A 217 -24.76 -0.50 3.51
C GLY A 217 -23.39 -1.12 3.27
N SER A 218 -22.48 -0.95 4.23
CA SER A 218 -21.20 -1.65 4.29
C SER A 218 -21.41 -3.14 4.60
N HIS A 219 -21.60 -3.96 3.56
CA HIS A 219 -21.40 -5.39 3.67
C HIS A 219 -19.95 -5.73 3.32
N GLN A 220 -19.09 -5.66 4.34
CA GLN A 220 -17.69 -6.08 4.23
C GLN A 220 -17.51 -7.45 4.90
N SER A 221 -17.06 -8.40 4.09
CA SER A 221 -16.87 -9.82 4.40
C SER A 221 -15.92 -10.03 5.59
N SER A 222 -16.21 -11.09 6.36
CA SER A 222 -15.47 -11.53 7.54
C SER A 222 -14.03 -11.97 7.29
N ASP A 223 -13.60 -12.11 6.03
CA ASP A 223 -12.31 -12.71 5.70
C ASP A 223 -11.10 -11.77 5.88
N LEU A 224 -11.30 -10.44 5.97
CA LEU A 224 -10.25 -9.48 6.40
C LEU A 224 -10.09 -9.38 7.93
N GLN A 225 -10.94 -10.09 8.71
CA GLN A 225 -11.01 -9.92 10.18
C GLN A 225 -9.82 -10.50 10.93
N ASP A 226 -9.17 -11.55 10.41
CA ASP A 226 -8.03 -12.16 11.10
C ASP A 226 -6.72 -11.39 10.86
N TYR A 227 -6.71 -10.49 9.88
CA TYR A 227 -5.52 -9.73 9.51
C TYR A 227 -5.25 -8.52 10.41
N TYR A 228 -6.29 -7.93 11.01
CA TYR A 228 -6.18 -6.71 11.82
C TYR A 228 -6.51 -6.89 13.30
N LYS A 229 -6.68 -8.13 13.78
CA LYS A 229 -6.79 -8.38 15.23
C LYS A 229 -5.42 -8.20 15.89
N PRO A 230 -5.29 -7.35 16.93
CA PRO A 230 -4.13 -7.44 17.81
C PRO A 230 -4.11 -8.84 18.43
N ARG A 231 -3.10 -9.65 18.07
CA ARG A 231 -2.88 -10.95 18.72
C ARG A 231 -2.57 -10.67 20.18
N ASN A 232 -3.50 -11.06 21.07
CA ASN A 232 -3.27 -11.10 22.50
C ASN A 232 -2.05 -11.99 22.78
N ILE A 233 -0.92 -11.37 23.15
CA ILE A 233 0.28 -12.08 23.61
C ILE A 233 -0.08 -12.77 24.93
N LYS A 234 -0.52 -14.02 24.86
CA LYS A 234 -0.52 -14.90 26.03
C LYS A 234 0.95 -15.10 26.41
N LYS A 235 1.37 -14.45 27.49
CA LYS A 235 2.66 -14.68 28.17
C LYS A 235 2.85 -16.18 28.39
N SER A 236 3.68 -16.81 27.56
CA SER A 236 4.21 -18.13 27.82
C SER A 236 5.19 -18.01 28.99
N LYS A 237 4.72 -18.29 30.21
CA LYS A 237 5.60 -18.59 31.34
C LYS A 237 6.31 -19.91 31.05
N ARG A 238 7.45 -19.89 30.36
CA ARG A 238 8.43 -20.97 30.47
C ARG A 238 9.34 -20.66 31.65
N GLN A 239 9.15 -21.40 32.72
CA GLN A 239 10.08 -21.50 33.84
C GLN A 239 11.42 -22.01 33.29
N PHE A 240 12.46 -21.17 33.36
CA PHE A 240 13.84 -21.64 33.28
C PHE A 240 14.38 -21.69 34.71
N TRP A 241 14.61 -22.90 35.19
CA TRP A 241 15.41 -23.17 36.38
C TRP A 241 16.88 -22.92 36.05
N VAL A 242 17.49 -21.94 36.71
CA VAL A 242 18.96 -21.84 36.78
C VAL A 242 19.39 -22.47 38.10
N LYS A 243 20.00 -23.66 38.03
CA LYS A 243 20.77 -24.25 39.13
C LYS A 243 21.99 -23.36 39.39
N LYS A 244 22.05 -22.75 40.57
CA LYS A 244 23.30 -22.21 41.12
C LYS A 244 24.19 -23.38 41.57
N SER A 245 25.46 -23.32 41.16
CA SER A 245 26.58 -24.01 41.81
C SER A 245 27.04 -23.16 42.99
#